data_AF-A0A811LD02-F1
#
_entry.id   AF-A0A811LD02-F1
#
_cell.length_a   1.000
_cell.length_b   1.000
_cell.length_c   1.000
_cell.angle_alpha   90.00
_cell.angle_beta   90.00
_cell.angle_gamma   90.00
#
_symmetry.space_group_name_H-M   'P 1'
#
loop_
_entity.id
_entity.type
_entity.pdbx_description
1 polymer ?
#
loop_
_entity_poly.entity_id
_entity_poly.type
_entity_poly.pdbx_seq_one_letter_code
_entity_poly.pdbx_strand_id
1 'polypeptide(L)'
;MVTQCETLIFFDLETTGLITQLDRNDPRNPPFARPGDNRDVQKIFDAYDKVDKAGETKLPKIIELSMVAVPRIQFEKHITYLDQNHKSENKDFRLESVPSNVLTLQINPDFKQEEWNEYNQKEQWKYSNLKKEDLIGKLTFKQSWPIINAYLDALPGPVALIAHNGFNFDYRVLLAELRRNNLTSTVFNEKVLFLDTYLAFKDIEKAHHDLIKVVIQSVNWAEISNYIKSVPVPLAQDETMRSDDLEEQQEPMPIDKDGRNGKNSKRQNSIEDFLDEADIEPKETSVLKRPARADIFQTPTKQKVPENNGWKTAPSKLTLNRGFLEKSNIMNPLRFMKHSEWSPAKIHRIKDELFERKSDGSWSFHGHNAERYFFAPGQFKLGNIYRSIYNQSFAEHHAQDDCFALLHICLAYGKDFLVYADKKAVPLTQYYGNSL
;
A
#
# COMPACT_ATOMS: atom_id res chain seq x y z
N MET A 1 -23.74 -1.70 -18.50
CA MET A 1 -23.60 -1.78 -17.04
C MET A 1 -22.13 -1.98 -16.75
N VAL A 2 -21.55 -1.22 -15.82
CA VAL A 2 -20.16 -1.44 -15.39
C VAL A 2 -20.18 -2.69 -14.52
N THR A 3 -19.50 -3.76 -14.95
CA THR A 3 -19.46 -5.01 -14.20
C THR A 3 -18.56 -4.82 -12.99
N GLN A 4 -19.15 -4.73 -11.80
CA GLN A 4 -18.39 -4.62 -10.55
C GLN A 4 -17.81 -5.99 -10.19
N CYS A 5 -16.58 -6.01 -9.68
CA CYS A 5 -16.01 -7.25 -9.14
C CYS A 5 -16.69 -7.62 -7.81
N GLU A 6 -17.01 -8.91 -7.64
CA GLU A 6 -17.56 -9.46 -6.41
C GLU A 6 -16.45 -9.81 -5.39
N THR A 7 -15.25 -10.14 -5.87
CA THR A 7 -14.09 -10.46 -5.04
C THR A 7 -12.85 -9.71 -5.52
N LEU A 8 -12.07 -9.17 -4.57
CA LEU A 8 -10.77 -8.57 -4.81
C LEU A 8 -9.69 -9.56 -4.38
N ILE A 9 -8.74 -9.87 -5.26
CA ILE A 9 -7.63 -10.80 -5.02
C ILE A 9 -6.32 -10.03 -5.13
N PHE A 10 -5.67 -9.79 -4.00
CA PHE A 10 -4.32 -9.21 -3.96
C PHE A 10 -3.32 -10.30 -4.28
N PHE A 11 -2.44 -10.01 -5.24
CA PHE A 11 -1.59 -11.00 -5.90
C PHE A 11 -0.16 -10.49 -6.00
N ASP A 12 0.77 -11.37 -5.66
CA ASP A 12 2.21 -11.11 -5.74
C ASP A 12 2.98 -12.41 -6.02
N LEU A 13 4.14 -12.28 -6.67
CA LEU A 13 5.01 -13.38 -7.06
C LEU A 13 6.46 -13.13 -6.64
N GLU A 14 7.06 -14.12 -5.97
CA GLU A 14 8.51 -14.24 -5.96
C GLU A 14 8.98 -15.11 -7.13
N THR A 15 10.07 -14.70 -7.76
CA THR A 15 10.54 -15.32 -9.01
C THR A 15 12.05 -15.55 -9.03
N THR A 16 12.49 -16.37 -9.98
CA THR A 16 13.91 -16.73 -10.16
C THR A 16 14.79 -15.58 -10.68
N GLY A 17 14.24 -14.37 -10.83
CA GLY A 17 14.97 -13.20 -11.31
C GLY A 17 14.03 -12.16 -11.92
N LEU A 18 14.61 -11.07 -12.44
CA LEU A 18 13.86 -10.08 -13.19
C LEU A 18 13.59 -10.55 -14.63
N ILE A 19 12.58 -9.97 -15.28
CA ILE A 19 12.38 -10.10 -16.72
C ILE A 19 13.59 -9.46 -17.42
N THR A 20 14.35 -10.26 -18.16
CA THR A 20 15.57 -9.78 -18.84
C THR A 20 15.34 -9.54 -20.33
N GLN A 21 15.60 -8.28 -20.71
CA GLN A 21 15.52 -7.56 -22.00
C GLN A 21 14.17 -7.50 -22.73
N LEU A 22 13.63 -6.28 -22.81
CA LEU A 22 13.87 -5.38 -23.95
C LEU A 22 14.67 -4.17 -23.45
N ASP A 23 15.39 -3.46 -24.33
CA ASP A 23 16.18 -2.24 -24.04
C ASP A 23 15.39 -1.26 -23.15
N ARG A 24 16.05 -0.51 -22.25
CA ARG A 24 15.41 0.62 -21.52
C ARG A 24 14.77 1.63 -22.49
N ASN A 25 15.29 1.72 -23.72
CA ASN A 25 14.78 2.57 -24.79
C ASN A 25 13.83 1.87 -25.76
N ASP A 26 13.36 0.64 -25.47
CA ASP A 26 12.42 -0.04 -26.34
C ASP A 26 11.12 0.77 -26.45
N PRO A 27 10.65 1.13 -27.65
CA PRO A 27 9.43 1.92 -27.84
C PRO A 27 8.16 1.20 -27.36
N ARG A 28 8.25 -0.09 -27.01
CA ARG A 28 7.20 -0.92 -26.39
C ARG A 28 7.30 -0.94 -24.87
N ASN A 29 8.41 -0.49 -24.26
CA ASN A 29 8.33 -0.12 -22.86
C ASN A 29 7.24 0.95 -22.75
N PRO A 30 6.26 0.78 -21.85
CA PRO A 30 5.16 1.70 -21.72
C PRO A 30 5.82 3.06 -21.56
N PRO A 31 5.45 4.04 -22.40
CA PRO A 31 5.98 5.39 -22.27
C PRO A 31 5.85 5.77 -20.81
N PHE A 32 6.84 6.50 -20.25
CA PHE A 32 6.76 7.06 -18.90
C PHE A 32 5.36 7.61 -18.69
N ALA A 33 4.50 6.80 -18.05
CA ALA A 33 3.08 7.00 -18.20
C ALA A 33 2.75 8.23 -17.39
N ARG A 34 2.40 9.33 -18.07
CA ARG A 34 2.06 10.54 -17.32
C ARG A 34 0.76 10.22 -16.59
N PRO A 35 0.68 10.53 -15.30
CA PRO A 35 -0.56 10.38 -14.55
C PRO A 35 -1.70 11.11 -15.27
N GLY A 36 -2.84 10.45 -15.45
CA GLY A 36 -4.00 11.02 -16.14
C GLY A 36 -4.01 10.90 -17.67
N ASP A 37 -2.97 10.36 -18.31
CA ASP A 37 -3.05 9.98 -19.73
C ASP A 37 -4.20 8.98 -19.93
N ASN A 38 -4.95 9.10 -21.05
CA ASN A 38 -5.98 8.13 -21.38
C ASN A 38 -5.31 6.83 -21.87
N ARG A 39 -4.89 5.99 -20.92
CA ARG A 39 -4.16 4.76 -21.19
C ARG A 39 -5.11 3.65 -21.56
N ASP A 40 -4.86 3.06 -22.71
CA ASP A 40 -5.47 1.81 -23.14
C ASP A 40 -4.64 0.66 -22.56
N VAL A 41 -5.02 0.23 -21.36
CA VAL A 41 -4.35 -0.81 -20.59
C VAL A 41 -4.31 -2.13 -21.37
N GLN A 42 -5.38 -2.43 -22.12
CA GLN A 42 -5.45 -3.62 -22.95
C GLN A 42 -4.35 -3.59 -24.03
N LYS A 43 -4.19 -2.45 -24.73
CA LYS A 43 -3.12 -2.31 -25.74
C LYS A 43 -1.71 -2.44 -25.16
N ILE A 44 -1.46 -1.90 -23.97
CA ILE A 44 -0.16 -2.04 -23.29
C ILE A 44 0.11 -3.52 -23.03
N PHE A 45 -0.88 -4.21 -22.49
CA PHE A 45 -0.77 -5.63 -22.21
C PHE A 45 -0.60 -6.46 -23.49
N ASP A 46 -1.33 -6.13 -24.55
CA ASP A 46 -1.23 -6.80 -25.85
C ASP A 46 0.16 -6.64 -26.48
N ALA A 47 0.78 -5.48 -26.32
CA ALA A 47 2.14 -5.24 -26.76
C ALA A 47 3.14 -6.13 -26.01
N TYR A 48 3.02 -6.24 -24.68
CA TYR A 48 3.88 -7.12 -23.90
C TYR A 48 3.72 -8.58 -24.26
N ASP A 49 2.47 -9.03 -24.37
CA ASP A 49 2.19 -10.41 -24.73
C ASP A 49 2.80 -10.81 -26.07
N LYS A 50 2.72 -9.92 -27.07
CA LYS A 50 3.30 -10.15 -28.38
C LYS A 50 4.81 -10.38 -28.29
N VAL A 51 5.50 -9.57 -27.50
CA VAL A 51 6.95 -9.69 -27.27
C VAL A 51 7.28 -10.99 -26.54
N ASP A 52 6.53 -11.28 -25.48
CA ASP A 52 6.71 -12.46 -24.65
C ASP A 52 6.54 -13.75 -25.46
N LYS A 53 5.53 -13.79 -26.35
CA LYS A 53 5.28 -14.90 -27.28
C LYS A 53 6.35 -15.05 -28.36
N ALA A 54 6.95 -13.94 -28.80
CA ALA A 54 8.03 -13.97 -29.79
C ALA A 54 9.36 -14.48 -29.19
N GLY A 55 9.42 -14.70 -27.87
CA GLY A 55 10.66 -15.10 -27.18
C GLY A 55 11.70 -13.98 -27.10
N GLU A 56 11.29 -12.74 -27.37
CA GLU A 56 12.16 -11.56 -27.31
C GLU A 56 12.56 -11.19 -25.88
N THR A 57 11.79 -11.64 -24.88
CA THR A 57 12.07 -11.46 -23.45
C THR A 57 12.37 -12.79 -22.76
N LYS A 58 13.38 -12.81 -21.88
CA LYS A 58 13.61 -13.93 -20.96
C LYS A 58 12.83 -13.70 -19.66
N LEU A 59 11.67 -14.32 -19.56
CA LEU A 59 10.79 -14.28 -18.39
C LEU A 59 11.30 -15.24 -17.30
N PRO A 60 11.32 -14.85 -16.02
CA PRO A 60 11.70 -15.75 -14.92
C PRO A 60 10.65 -16.84 -14.69
N LYS A 61 10.96 -17.79 -13.79
CA LYS A 61 10.00 -18.78 -13.29
C LYS A 61 9.51 -18.38 -11.89
N ILE A 62 8.31 -18.83 -11.53
CA ILE A 62 7.71 -18.57 -10.20
C ILE A 62 8.34 -19.50 -9.16
N ILE A 63 8.69 -18.95 -8.00
CA ILE A 63 9.18 -19.70 -6.82
C ILE A 63 8.30 -19.51 -5.59
N GLU A 64 7.52 -18.43 -5.53
CA GLU A 64 6.42 -18.26 -4.59
C GLU A 64 5.28 -17.51 -5.27
N LEU A 65 4.05 -17.89 -4.94
CA LEU A 65 2.84 -17.23 -5.39
C LEU A 65 1.94 -17.02 -4.18
N SER A 66 1.42 -15.80 -4.01
CA SER A 66 0.40 -15.52 -3.01
C SER A 66 -0.83 -14.86 -3.61
N MET A 67 -2.00 -15.24 -3.07
CA MET A 67 -3.31 -14.67 -3.39
C MET A 67 -4.08 -14.46 -2.09
N VAL A 68 -4.37 -13.20 -1.76
CA VAL A 68 -5.23 -12.80 -0.63
C VAL A 68 -6.56 -12.31 -1.17
N ALA A 69 -7.63 -13.08 -1.01
CA ALA A 69 -8.95 -12.78 -1.55
C ALA A 69 -9.91 -12.24 -0.47
N VAL A 70 -10.56 -11.12 -0.79
CA VAL A 70 -11.53 -10.43 0.07
C VAL A 70 -12.81 -10.16 -0.73
N PRO A 71 -13.98 -10.64 -0.29
CA PRO A 71 -15.25 -10.28 -0.90
C PRO A 71 -15.47 -8.77 -0.86
N ARG A 72 -15.99 -8.17 -1.93
CA ARG A 72 -16.21 -6.72 -2.05
C ARG A 72 -17.02 -6.16 -0.88
N ILE A 73 -18.07 -6.85 -0.45
CA ILE A 73 -18.90 -6.44 0.69
C ILE A 73 -18.10 -6.35 2.01
N GLN A 74 -17.09 -7.19 2.18
CA GLN A 74 -16.19 -7.13 3.34
C GLN A 74 -15.18 -6.01 3.16
N PHE A 75 -14.61 -5.85 1.96
CA PHE A 75 -13.69 -4.77 1.65
C PHE A 75 -14.31 -3.38 1.91
N GLU A 76 -15.57 -3.16 1.51
CA GLU A 76 -16.31 -1.91 1.77
C GLU A 76 -16.54 -1.63 3.27
N LYS A 77 -16.80 -2.68 4.06
CA LYS A 77 -16.87 -2.57 5.52
C LYS A 77 -15.51 -2.19 6.12
N HIS A 78 -14.43 -2.81 5.65
CA HIS A 78 -13.08 -2.50 6.10
C HIS A 78 -12.64 -1.07 5.73
N ILE A 79 -13.07 -0.53 4.58
CA ILE A 79 -12.87 0.90 4.27
C ILE A 79 -13.50 1.77 5.35
N THR A 80 -14.74 1.46 5.75
CA THR A 80 -15.48 2.24 6.75
C THR A 80 -14.80 2.16 8.12
N TYR A 81 -14.36 0.97 8.54
CA TYR A 81 -13.65 0.81 9.81
C TYR A 81 -12.28 1.51 9.81
N LEU A 82 -11.53 1.42 8.72
CA LEU A 82 -10.24 2.11 8.60
C LEU A 82 -10.42 3.64 8.67
N ASP A 83 -11.43 4.18 8.00
CA ASP A 83 -11.76 5.61 8.05
C ASP A 83 -12.15 6.07 9.46
N GLN A 84 -12.94 5.26 10.19
CA GLN A 84 -13.28 5.54 11.58
C GLN A 84 -12.07 5.51 12.51
N ASN A 85 -11.20 4.50 12.38
CA ASN A 85 -9.98 4.37 13.17
C ASN A 85 -8.98 5.50 12.88
N HIS A 86 -8.88 5.93 11.62
CA HIS A 86 -8.02 7.07 11.23
C HIS A 86 -8.51 8.37 11.88
N LYS A 87 -9.83 8.56 11.94
CA LYS A 87 -10.47 9.75 12.53
C LYS A 87 -10.46 9.77 14.05
N SER A 88 -10.31 8.63 14.73
CA SER A 88 -10.21 8.56 16.19
C SER A 88 -8.83 8.95 16.75
N GLU A 89 -7.96 9.56 15.94
CA GLU A 89 -6.60 10.00 16.29
C GLU A 89 -5.70 8.87 16.85
N ASN A 90 -5.98 7.62 16.50
CA ASN A 90 -5.08 6.51 16.84
C ASN A 90 -3.79 6.65 16.02
N LYS A 91 -2.63 6.58 16.69
CA LYS A 91 -1.31 6.65 16.03
C LYS A 91 -1.10 5.49 15.05
N ASP A 92 -1.66 4.31 15.37
CA ASP A 92 -1.74 3.19 14.44
C ASP A 92 -3.21 2.92 14.11
N PHE A 93 -3.64 3.42 12.96
CA PHE A 93 -5.02 3.27 12.49
C PHE A 93 -5.19 2.06 11.56
N ARG A 94 -4.14 1.24 11.36
CA ARG A 94 -4.24 0.02 10.54
C ARG A 94 -5.26 -0.92 11.14
N LEU A 95 -5.82 -1.75 10.28
CA LEU A 95 -6.57 -2.92 10.73
C LEU A 95 -5.55 -4.00 11.07
N GLU A 96 -5.54 -4.48 12.31
CA GLU A 96 -4.61 -5.54 12.76
C GLU A 96 -4.78 -6.83 11.96
N SER A 97 -6.00 -7.12 11.52
CA SER A 97 -6.32 -8.25 10.66
C SER A 97 -7.47 -7.91 9.74
N VAL A 98 -7.34 -8.32 8.48
CA VAL A 98 -8.41 -8.30 7.49
C VAL A 98 -8.76 -9.74 7.17
N PRO A 99 -9.91 -10.26 7.65
CA PRO A 99 -10.33 -11.62 7.35
C PRO A 99 -10.38 -11.85 5.84
N SER A 100 -9.60 -12.82 5.37
CA SER A 100 -9.36 -13.08 3.96
C SER A 100 -9.21 -14.57 3.70
N ASN A 101 -9.58 -15.03 2.50
CA ASN A 101 -9.12 -16.33 2.02
C ASN A 101 -7.69 -16.16 1.50
N VAL A 102 -6.76 -17.03 1.90
CA VAL A 102 -5.34 -16.90 1.55
C VAL A 102 -4.87 -18.20 0.90
N LEU A 103 -4.21 -18.08 -0.25
CA LEU A 103 -3.47 -19.15 -0.89
C LEU A 103 -2.03 -18.66 -1.10
N THR A 104 -1.08 -19.29 -0.41
CA THR A 104 0.35 -19.06 -0.62
C THR A 104 1.02 -20.39 -0.93
N LEU A 105 1.74 -20.46 -2.04
CA LEU A 105 2.42 -21.65 -2.52
C LEU A 105 3.87 -21.34 -2.85
N GLN A 106 4.79 -22.07 -2.24
CA GLN A 106 6.17 -22.16 -2.73
C GLN A 106 6.23 -23.20 -3.85
N ILE A 107 6.96 -22.87 -4.92
CA ILE A 107 6.93 -23.59 -6.18
C ILE A 107 8.35 -23.99 -6.58
N ASN A 108 8.52 -25.26 -6.93
CA ASN A 108 9.75 -25.72 -7.56
C ASN A 108 9.78 -25.21 -9.01
N PRO A 109 10.80 -24.43 -9.42
CA PRO A 109 10.90 -23.91 -10.77
C PRO A 109 11.25 -24.98 -11.82
N ASP A 110 11.38 -26.26 -11.45
CA ASP A 110 11.78 -27.36 -12.34
C ASP A 110 13.08 -27.03 -13.09
N PHE A 111 14.08 -26.61 -12.31
CA PHE A 111 15.41 -26.25 -12.80
C PHE A 111 16.31 -27.47 -12.90
N LYS A 112 17.07 -27.54 -14.01
CA LYS A 112 18.22 -28.42 -14.15
C LYS A 112 19.37 -27.96 -13.25
N GLN A 113 20.38 -28.81 -13.09
CA GLN A 113 21.51 -28.50 -12.21
C GLN A 113 22.27 -27.24 -12.66
N GLU A 114 22.37 -26.98 -13.96
CA GLU A 114 23.01 -25.78 -14.50
C GLU A 114 22.21 -24.51 -14.17
N GLU A 115 20.88 -24.56 -14.25
CA GLU A 115 19.99 -23.45 -13.91
C GLU A 115 20.04 -23.14 -12.40
N TRP A 116 20.13 -24.17 -11.56
CA TRP A 116 20.37 -24.00 -10.13
C TRP A 116 21.73 -23.35 -9.83
N ASN A 117 22.77 -23.71 -10.58
CA ASN A 117 24.08 -23.08 -10.44
C ASN A 117 24.01 -21.58 -10.81
N GLU A 118 23.29 -21.23 -11.88
CA GLU A 118 23.05 -19.83 -12.27
C GLU A 118 22.24 -19.07 -11.20
N TYR A 119 21.18 -19.68 -10.67
CA TYR A 119 20.35 -19.10 -9.60
C TYR A 119 21.18 -18.78 -8.34
N ASN A 120 22.01 -19.72 -7.92
CA ASN A 120 22.89 -19.55 -6.76
C ASN A 120 23.99 -18.52 -7.04
N GLN A 121 24.58 -18.52 -8.23
CA GLN A 121 25.62 -17.57 -8.63
C GLN A 121 25.10 -16.12 -8.65
N LYS A 122 23.86 -15.92 -9.11
CA LYS A 122 23.20 -14.60 -9.11
C LYS A 122 22.74 -14.15 -7.73
N GLU A 123 22.81 -15.03 -6.74
CA GLU A 123 22.35 -14.79 -5.37
C GLU A 123 20.90 -14.28 -5.31
N GLN A 124 20.04 -14.78 -6.20
CA GLN A 124 18.64 -14.33 -6.28
C GLN A 124 17.89 -14.55 -4.96
N TRP A 125 18.28 -15.57 -4.19
CA TRP A 125 17.78 -15.85 -2.84
C TRP A 125 17.91 -14.67 -1.87
N LYS A 126 18.79 -13.69 -2.12
CA LYS A 126 18.87 -12.45 -1.31
C LYS A 126 17.65 -11.55 -1.45
N TYR A 127 16.90 -11.71 -2.53
CA TYR A 127 15.72 -10.92 -2.85
C TYR A 127 14.41 -11.67 -2.62
N SER A 128 14.42 -13.00 -2.64
CA SER A 128 13.22 -13.83 -2.43
C SER A 128 13.21 -14.55 -1.08
N ASN A 129 14.33 -14.55 -0.35
CA ASN A 129 14.55 -15.36 0.85
C ASN A 129 14.41 -16.88 0.65
N LEU A 130 14.45 -17.37 -0.60
CA LEU A 130 14.27 -18.79 -0.93
C LEU A 130 15.50 -19.38 -1.61
N LYS A 131 16.11 -20.40 -0.99
CA LYS A 131 17.25 -21.13 -1.55
C LYS A 131 16.79 -22.37 -2.30
N LYS A 132 17.73 -23.02 -3.01
CA LYS A 132 17.47 -24.27 -3.73
C LYS A 132 16.89 -25.34 -2.80
N GLU A 133 17.44 -25.46 -1.60
CA GLU A 133 17.07 -26.50 -0.63
C GLU A 133 15.62 -26.35 -0.16
N ASP A 134 15.11 -25.10 -0.12
CA ASP A 134 13.74 -24.79 0.26
C ASP A 134 12.73 -25.15 -0.84
N LEU A 135 13.18 -25.11 -2.11
CA LEU A 135 12.32 -25.23 -3.28
C LEU A 135 12.31 -26.64 -3.91
N ILE A 136 13.39 -27.41 -3.77
CA ILE A 136 13.57 -28.67 -4.52
C ILE A 136 12.51 -29.73 -4.17
N GLY A 137 12.03 -29.73 -2.92
CA GLY A 137 10.99 -30.64 -2.43
C GLY A 137 9.56 -30.17 -2.67
N LYS A 138 9.37 -28.97 -3.25
CA LYS A 138 8.04 -28.39 -3.49
C LYS A 138 7.45 -28.89 -4.81
N LEU A 139 6.14 -28.67 -4.98
CA LEU A 139 5.44 -28.96 -6.23
C LEU A 139 5.91 -28.01 -7.34
N THR A 140 6.00 -28.51 -8.57
CA THR A 140 6.22 -27.64 -9.73
C THR A 140 4.98 -26.80 -10.04
N PHE A 141 5.13 -25.73 -10.83
CA PHE A 141 3.99 -24.89 -11.22
C PHE A 141 2.85 -25.71 -11.84
N LYS A 142 3.20 -26.66 -12.73
CA LYS A 142 2.24 -27.56 -13.37
C LYS A 142 1.44 -28.40 -12.36
N GLN A 143 2.10 -28.89 -11.31
CA GLN A 143 1.47 -29.70 -10.27
C GLN A 143 0.63 -28.86 -9.31
N SER A 144 1.02 -27.61 -9.05
CA SER A 144 0.28 -26.66 -8.22
C SER A 144 -0.95 -26.07 -8.92
N TRP A 145 -0.98 -26.06 -10.25
CA TRP A 145 -2.04 -25.41 -11.02
C TRP A 145 -3.48 -25.83 -10.69
N PRO A 146 -3.80 -27.13 -10.49
CA PRO A 146 -5.17 -27.52 -10.12
C PRO A 146 -5.65 -26.85 -8.82
N ILE A 147 -4.75 -26.62 -7.86
CA ILE A 147 -5.04 -25.93 -6.60
C ILE A 147 -5.38 -24.46 -6.87
N ILE A 148 -4.53 -23.78 -7.66
CA ILE A 148 -4.72 -22.37 -8.03
C ILE A 148 -6.03 -22.19 -8.81
N ASN A 149 -6.29 -23.06 -9.77
CA ASN A 149 -7.50 -22.99 -10.59
C ASN A 149 -8.77 -23.24 -9.77
N ALA A 150 -8.77 -24.26 -8.89
CA ALA A 150 -9.91 -24.54 -8.00
C ALA A 150 -10.14 -23.40 -7.00
N TYR A 151 -9.07 -22.78 -6.48
CA TYR A 151 -9.17 -21.61 -5.61
C TYR A 151 -9.87 -20.44 -6.31
N LEU A 152 -9.46 -20.09 -7.53
CA LEU A 152 -10.09 -19.03 -8.31
C LEU A 152 -11.54 -19.36 -8.68
N ASP A 153 -11.83 -20.62 -9.00
CA ASP A 153 -13.17 -21.09 -9.35
C ASP A 153 -14.15 -20.98 -8.18
N ALA A 154 -13.70 -21.28 -6.96
CA ALA A 154 -14.52 -21.24 -5.76
C ALA A 154 -14.95 -19.83 -5.28
N LEU A 155 -14.25 -18.77 -5.72
CA LEU A 155 -14.55 -17.39 -5.26
C LEU A 155 -15.82 -16.82 -5.92
N PRO A 156 -16.57 -15.89 -5.31
CA PRO A 156 -17.65 -15.19 -6.01
C PRO A 156 -17.10 -14.29 -7.14
N GLY A 157 -17.68 -14.37 -8.33
CA GLY A 157 -17.17 -13.72 -9.54
C GLY A 157 -18.09 -12.63 -10.10
N PRO A 158 -17.58 -11.66 -10.87
CA PRO A 158 -16.20 -11.56 -11.38
C PRO A 158 -15.17 -11.24 -10.30
N VAL A 159 -13.94 -11.72 -10.45
CA VAL A 159 -12.84 -11.47 -9.52
C VAL A 159 -11.86 -10.46 -10.11
N ALA A 160 -11.43 -9.49 -9.33
CA ALA A 160 -10.34 -8.59 -9.70
C ALA A 160 -9.02 -9.12 -9.14
N LEU A 161 -8.14 -9.64 -10.00
CA LEU A 161 -6.75 -9.93 -9.67
C LEU A 161 -5.96 -8.62 -9.69
N ILE A 162 -5.34 -8.30 -8.55
CA ILE A 162 -4.80 -6.99 -8.22
C ILE A 162 -3.33 -7.16 -7.82
N ALA A 163 -2.43 -6.66 -8.66
CA ALA A 163 -0.99 -6.67 -8.41
C ALA A 163 -0.43 -5.25 -8.53
N HIS A 164 0.71 -5.02 -7.87
CA HIS A 164 1.41 -3.76 -7.95
C HIS A 164 2.44 -3.79 -9.07
N ASN A 165 2.23 -2.99 -10.14
CA ASN A 165 3.03 -3.06 -11.36
C ASN A 165 2.90 -4.40 -12.12
N GLY A 166 1.76 -5.08 -11.94
CA GLY A 166 1.50 -6.41 -12.48
C GLY A 166 1.52 -6.51 -14.01
N PHE A 167 1.11 -5.46 -14.75
CA PHE A 167 1.18 -5.50 -16.23
C PHE A 167 2.60 -5.56 -16.74
N ASN A 168 3.55 -4.98 -16.00
CA ASN A 168 4.95 -4.99 -16.37
C ASN A 168 5.67 -6.24 -15.86
N PHE A 169 5.07 -6.99 -14.92
CA PHE A 169 5.72 -8.10 -14.23
C PHE A 169 4.78 -9.29 -13.96
N ASP A 170 4.04 -9.30 -12.85
CA ASP A 170 3.37 -10.48 -12.29
C ASP A 170 2.48 -11.22 -13.29
N TYR A 171 1.69 -10.47 -14.04
CA TYR A 171 0.76 -11.05 -15.02
C TYR A 171 1.52 -11.68 -16.17
N ARG A 172 2.60 -11.06 -16.65
CA ARG A 172 3.45 -11.62 -17.72
C ARG A 172 4.08 -12.93 -17.28
N VAL A 173 4.62 -12.98 -16.07
CA VAL A 173 5.22 -14.20 -15.50
C VAL A 173 4.18 -15.29 -15.31
N LEU A 174 3.01 -14.98 -14.76
CA LEU A 174 1.90 -15.93 -14.61
C LEU A 174 1.48 -16.53 -15.96
N LEU A 175 1.29 -15.70 -16.99
CA LEU A 175 0.92 -16.19 -18.32
C LEU A 175 2.03 -17.00 -18.98
N ALA A 176 3.29 -16.64 -18.75
CA ALA A 176 4.43 -17.41 -19.24
C ALA A 176 4.45 -18.81 -18.63
N GLU A 177 4.19 -18.94 -17.33
CA GLU A 177 4.09 -20.24 -16.67
C GLU A 177 2.94 -21.09 -17.23
N LEU A 178 1.78 -20.49 -17.50
CA LEU A 178 0.68 -21.22 -18.14
C LEU A 178 1.09 -21.75 -19.51
N ARG A 179 1.77 -20.95 -20.33
CA ARG A 179 2.23 -21.37 -21.67
C ARG A 179 3.29 -22.45 -21.61
N ARG A 180 4.34 -22.27 -20.79
CA ARG A 180 5.43 -23.25 -20.62
C ARG A 180 4.90 -24.63 -20.28
N ASN A 181 3.83 -24.67 -19.48
CA ASN A 181 3.25 -25.91 -18.98
C ASN A 181 2.06 -26.40 -19.82
N ASN A 182 1.72 -25.73 -20.93
CA ASN A 182 0.56 -26.00 -21.78
C ASN A 182 -0.76 -26.06 -20.99
N LEU A 183 -0.94 -25.10 -20.08
CA LEU A 183 -2.10 -24.99 -19.21
C LEU A 183 -3.12 -24.01 -19.79
N THR A 184 -4.38 -24.38 -19.69
CA THR A 184 -5.54 -23.55 -20.05
C THR A 184 -6.42 -23.38 -18.82
N SER A 185 -7.17 -22.27 -18.76
CA SER A 185 -8.19 -22.07 -17.74
C SER A 185 -9.34 -21.23 -18.28
N THR A 186 -10.53 -21.79 -18.17
CA THR A 186 -11.79 -21.11 -18.47
C THR A 186 -12.08 -20.01 -17.45
N VAL A 187 -11.61 -20.15 -16.20
CA VAL A 187 -11.80 -19.16 -15.13
C VAL A 187 -11.18 -17.81 -15.50
N PHE A 188 -9.98 -17.83 -16.10
CA PHE A 188 -9.32 -16.60 -16.57
C PHE A 188 -10.07 -15.90 -17.69
N ASN A 189 -10.82 -16.64 -18.50
CA ASN A 189 -11.68 -16.07 -19.52
C ASN A 189 -12.95 -15.49 -18.91
N GLU A 190 -13.68 -16.29 -18.14
CA GLU A 190 -15.05 -15.98 -17.78
C GLU A 190 -15.17 -15.00 -16.61
N LYS A 191 -14.16 -14.98 -15.72
CA LYS A 191 -14.33 -14.42 -14.37
C LYS A 191 -13.22 -13.49 -13.92
N VAL A 192 -11.98 -13.67 -14.40
CA VAL A 192 -10.83 -12.90 -13.91
C VAL A 192 -10.68 -11.58 -14.67
N LEU A 193 -10.64 -10.49 -13.92
CA LEU A 193 -10.30 -9.15 -14.38
C LEU A 193 -8.94 -8.77 -13.77
N PHE A 194 -8.10 -8.08 -14.54
CA PHE A 194 -6.76 -7.67 -14.15
C PHE A 194 -6.74 -6.18 -13.82
N LEU A 195 -6.12 -5.82 -12.70
CA LEU A 195 -5.99 -4.45 -12.24
C LEU A 195 -4.57 -4.16 -11.77
N ASP A 196 -3.97 -3.08 -12.24
CA ASP A 196 -2.62 -2.68 -11.84
C ASP A 196 -2.67 -1.46 -10.91
N THR A 197 -2.19 -1.66 -9.67
CA THR A 197 -2.27 -0.62 -8.65
C THR A 197 -1.22 0.47 -8.81
N TYR A 198 -0.12 0.22 -9.51
CA TYR A 198 0.85 1.27 -9.83
C TYR A 198 0.22 2.33 -10.74
N LEU A 199 -0.57 1.89 -11.73
CA LEU A 199 -1.36 2.78 -12.58
C LEU A 199 -2.53 3.42 -11.80
N ALA A 200 -3.20 2.66 -10.95
CA ALA A 200 -4.32 3.16 -10.13
C ALA A 200 -3.90 4.30 -9.21
N PHE A 201 -2.83 4.11 -8.43
CA PHE A 201 -2.37 5.11 -7.48
C PHE A 201 -1.92 6.39 -8.17
N LYS A 202 -1.24 6.31 -9.32
CA LYS A 202 -0.89 7.48 -10.11
C LYS A 202 -2.11 8.28 -10.56
N ASP A 203 -3.12 7.60 -11.10
CA ASP A 203 -4.32 8.29 -11.61
C ASP A 203 -5.17 8.88 -10.50
N ILE A 204 -5.37 8.14 -9.41
CA ILE A 204 -6.16 8.61 -8.26
C ILE A 204 -5.49 9.84 -7.64
N GLU A 205 -4.18 9.79 -7.40
CA GLU A 205 -3.47 10.93 -6.83
C GLU A 205 -3.38 12.11 -7.81
N LYS A 206 -3.30 11.86 -9.12
CA LYS A 206 -3.40 12.92 -10.12
C LYS A 206 -4.75 13.62 -10.06
N ALA A 207 -5.84 12.85 -9.94
CA ALA A 207 -7.18 13.42 -9.76
C ALA A 207 -7.28 14.22 -8.46
N HIS A 208 -6.63 13.78 -7.38
CA HIS A 208 -6.54 14.55 -6.13
C HIS A 208 -5.77 15.87 -6.34
N HIS A 209 -4.62 15.84 -7.00
CA HIS A 209 -3.81 17.02 -7.31
C HIS A 209 -4.59 18.02 -8.18
N ASP A 210 -5.30 17.53 -9.19
CA ASP A 210 -6.10 18.38 -10.09
C ASP A 210 -7.26 19.03 -9.35
N LEU A 211 -7.96 18.28 -8.50
CA LEU A 211 -9.03 18.82 -7.65
C LEU A 211 -8.48 19.91 -6.71
N ILE A 212 -7.37 19.63 -6.03
CA ILE A 212 -6.72 20.59 -5.12
C ILE A 212 -6.29 21.85 -5.87
N LYS A 213 -5.69 21.70 -7.05
CA LYS A 213 -5.31 22.82 -7.91
C LYS A 213 -6.51 23.71 -8.22
N VAL A 214 -7.63 23.12 -8.66
CA VAL A 214 -8.86 23.87 -8.95
C VAL A 214 -9.38 24.59 -7.70
N VAL A 215 -9.42 23.92 -6.55
CA VAL A 215 -9.86 24.53 -5.29
C VAL A 215 -9.00 25.73 -4.94
N ILE A 216 -7.67 25.61 -4.93
CA ILE A 216 -6.75 26.69 -4.58
C ILE A 216 -6.86 27.88 -5.53
N GLN A 217 -7.02 27.62 -6.83
CA GLN A 217 -7.14 28.66 -7.84
C GLN A 217 -8.50 29.39 -7.78
N SER A 218 -9.52 28.77 -7.19
CA SER A 218 -10.85 29.34 -7.05
C SER A 218 -11.01 30.19 -5.78
N VAL A 219 -10.04 30.16 -4.87
CA VAL A 219 -10.09 30.88 -3.60
C VAL A 219 -9.63 32.34 -3.77
N ASN A 220 -10.44 33.28 -3.29
CA ASN A 220 -10.03 34.68 -3.16
C ASN A 220 -9.16 34.87 -1.90
N TRP A 221 -7.85 34.69 -2.05
CA TRP A 221 -6.90 34.80 -0.94
C TRP A 221 -6.81 36.21 -0.33
N ALA A 222 -7.18 37.26 -1.08
CA ALA A 222 -7.21 38.63 -0.54
C ALA A 222 -8.29 38.77 0.55
N GLU A 223 -9.48 38.23 0.31
CA GLU A 223 -10.57 38.22 1.30
C GLU A 223 -10.21 37.38 2.53
N ILE A 224 -9.62 36.19 2.33
CA ILE A 224 -9.20 35.32 3.43
C ILE A 224 -8.08 35.97 4.25
N SER A 225 -7.08 36.57 3.61
CA SER A 225 -5.97 37.25 4.29
C SER A 225 -6.48 38.41 5.15
N ASN A 226 -7.44 39.18 4.65
CA ASN A 226 -8.07 40.27 5.41
C ASN A 226 -8.88 39.74 6.60
N TYR A 227 -9.65 38.65 6.41
CA TYR A 227 -10.35 38.00 7.50
C TYR A 227 -9.39 37.50 8.58
N ILE A 228 -8.31 36.80 8.21
CA ILE A 228 -7.32 36.28 9.17
C ILE A 228 -6.66 37.41 9.97
N LYS A 229 -6.29 38.52 9.31
CA LYS A 229 -5.74 39.71 9.99
C LYS A 229 -6.74 40.35 10.95
N SER A 230 -8.04 40.20 10.70
CA SER A 230 -9.11 40.76 11.54
C SER A 230 -9.49 39.88 12.74
N VAL A 231 -9.13 38.59 12.74
CA VAL A 231 -9.38 37.69 13.87
C VAL A 231 -8.29 37.92 14.93
N PRO A 232 -8.64 38.33 16.16
CA PRO A 232 -7.69 38.42 17.25
C PRO A 232 -7.10 37.03 17.53
N VAL A 233 -5.77 36.91 17.47
CA VAL A 233 -5.08 35.72 17.97
C VAL A 233 -5.45 35.58 19.45
N PRO A 234 -5.98 34.44 19.92
CA PRO A 234 -6.14 34.23 21.34
C PRO A 234 -4.76 34.35 21.97
N LEU A 235 -4.55 35.37 22.81
CA LEU A 235 -3.38 35.48 23.66
C LEU A 235 -3.22 34.12 24.34
N ALA A 236 -2.13 33.43 24.03
CA ALA A 236 -1.66 32.34 24.88
C ALA A 236 -1.63 32.93 26.29
N GLN A 237 -2.36 32.31 27.22
CA GLN A 237 -2.19 32.63 28.62
C GLN A 237 -0.73 32.30 28.94
N ASP A 238 0.05 33.33 29.23
CA ASP A 238 1.37 33.21 29.83
C ASP A 238 1.22 32.32 31.07
N GLU A 239 1.63 31.06 30.97
CA GLU A 239 2.09 30.34 32.15
C GLU A 239 3.42 30.96 32.54
N THR A 240 3.36 32.04 33.32
CA THR A 240 4.49 32.51 34.09
C THR A 240 4.92 31.38 35.02
N MET A 241 5.93 30.61 34.60
CA MET A 241 6.69 29.75 35.51
C MET A 241 7.30 30.65 36.57
N ARG A 242 6.86 30.45 37.81
CA ARG A 242 7.51 30.98 39.01
C ARG A 242 8.95 30.47 39.04
N SER A 243 9.88 31.41 39.07
CA SER A 243 11.18 31.24 39.68
C SER A 243 10.99 30.90 41.16
N ASP A 244 11.59 29.81 41.63
CA ASP A 244 12.30 29.76 42.92
C ASP A 244 13.21 28.52 42.93
N ASP A 245 14.44 28.78 43.37
CA ASP A 245 15.48 27.89 43.90
C ASP A 245 16.13 26.85 42.98
N LEU A 246 17.41 27.08 42.66
CA LEU A 246 18.50 26.16 43.02
C LEU A 246 19.86 26.89 42.91
N GLU A 247 20.55 26.92 44.04
CA GLU A 247 21.84 27.54 44.26
C GLU A 247 22.99 26.91 43.46
N GLU A 248 23.96 27.78 43.21
CA GLU A 248 25.25 27.63 42.59
C GLU A 248 26.22 26.79 43.44
N GLN A 249 26.83 25.74 42.88
CA GLN A 249 28.16 25.28 43.28
C GLN A 249 28.97 24.85 42.05
N GLN A 250 29.98 25.66 41.73
CA GLN A 250 31.08 25.35 40.82
C GLN A 250 32.08 24.42 41.52
N GLU A 251 32.75 23.55 40.76
CA GLU A 251 34.23 23.38 40.76
C GLU A 251 34.68 22.40 39.64
N PRO A 252 35.99 22.38 39.24
CA PRO A 252 36.38 22.50 37.83
C PRO A 252 37.02 21.25 37.19
N MET A 253 37.18 21.32 35.86
CA MET A 253 37.95 20.36 35.05
C MET A 253 39.48 20.46 35.24
N PRO A 254 40.23 19.40 34.88
CA PRO A 254 41.59 19.53 34.37
C PRO A 254 41.75 19.15 32.88
N ILE A 255 42.18 20.18 32.15
CA ILE A 255 43.18 20.29 31.05
C ILE A 255 44.30 19.21 31.16
N ASP A 256 44.98 18.63 30.16
CA ASP A 256 45.12 18.78 28.70
C ASP A 256 45.96 17.59 28.13
N LYS A 257 46.05 17.57 26.79
CA LYS A 257 47.25 17.33 25.96
C LYS A 257 47.67 15.94 25.44
N ASP A 258 47.77 15.98 24.11
CA ASP A 258 48.82 15.47 23.23
C ASP A 258 48.71 14.05 22.63
N GLY A 259 48.68 14.03 21.29
CA GLY A 259 49.78 13.38 20.57
C GLY A 259 49.45 12.24 19.60
N ARG A 260 49.14 12.63 18.35
CA ARG A 260 49.58 12.02 17.05
C ARG A 260 49.48 10.50 16.78
N ASN A 261 48.99 10.27 15.56
CA ASN A 261 49.41 9.28 14.53
C ASN A 261 48.92 7.81 14.63
N GLY A 262 48.24 7.40 13.55
CA GLY A 262 48.77 6.33 12.69
C GLY A 262 48.01 5.01 12.61
N LYS A 263 47.38 4.79 11.44
CA LYS A 263 47.31 3.56 10.60
C LYS A 263 46.93 2.20 11.24
N ASN A 264 46.01 1.53 10.52
CA ASN A 264 45.93 0.09 10.21
C ASN A 264 46.09 -0.94 11.34
N SER A 265 45.09 -1.84 11.49
CA SER A 265 45.24 -3.26 11.11
C SER A 265 44.07 -4.12 11.57
N LYS A 266 43.73 -5.06 10.70
CA LYS A 266 43.01 -6.33 10.90
C LYS A 266 43.36 -7.08 12.20
N ARG A 267 42.36 -7.80 12.74
CA ARG A 267 42.34 -9.20 13.25
C ARG A 267 40.97 -9.38 13.94
N GLN A 268 40.03 -10.23 13.54
CA GLN A 268 40.01 -11.68 13.26
C GLN A 268 40.24 -12.55 14.51
N ASN A 269 39.34 -13.55 14.65
CA ASN A 269 39.24 -14.70 15.57
C ASN A 269 38.28 -14.48 16.77
N SER A 270 37.10 -15.10 16.84
CA SER A 270 36.70 -16.54 16.85
C SER A 270 36.93 -17.23 18.20
N ILE A 271 35.86 -17.83 18.74
CA ILE A 271 35.72 -19.07 19.54
C ILE A 271 34.30 -19.00 20.13
N GLU A 272 33.33 -19.76 19.63
CA GLU A 272 33.05 -21.19 19.90
C GLU A 272 32.48 -21.48 21.30
N ASP A 273 31.30 -22.10 21.24
CA ASP A 273 30.72 -23.11 22.11
C ASP A 273 30.23 -22.74 23.52
N PHE A 274 28.91 -22.86 23.70
CA PHE A 274 28.32 -23.83 24.63
C PHE A 274 26.87 -24.16 24.19
N LEU A 275 26.67 -25.42 23.79
CA LEU A 275 25.38 -26.10 23.75
C LEU A 275 25.02 -26.51 25.18
N ASP A 276 23.73 -26.47 25.54
CA ASP A 276 23.08 -27.63 26.15
C ASP A 276 21.55 -27.53 26.03
N GLU A 277 20.98 -28.69 25.74
CA GLU A 277 19.58 -29.02 25.47
C GLU A 277 18.74 -29.07 26.76
N ALA A 278 17.41 -28.86 26.63
CA ALA A 278 16.43 -29.61 27.42
C ALA A 278 15.02 -29.50 26.82
N ASP A 279 14.46 -30.68 26.55
CA ASP A 279 13.13 -31.00 26.05
C ASP A 279 11.97 -30.54 26.94
N ILE A 280 10.83 -30.13 26.33
CA ILE A 280 9.49 -30.39 26.88
C ILE A 280 8.49 -30.63 25.73
N GLU A 281 8.02 -31.87 25.62
CA GLU A 281 6.86 -32.29 24.81
C GLU A 281 5.50 -32.03 25.52
N PRO A 282 4.37 -32.07 24.78
CA PRO A 282 3.12 -31.41 25.16
C PRO A 282 2.12 -32.32 25.91
N LYS A 283 1.20 -31.72 26.67
CA LYS A 283 0.02 -32.39 27.24
C LYS A 283 -1.27 -31.86 26.63
N GLU A 284 -1.99 -32.76 25.97
CA GLU A 284 -3.44 -32.64 25.71
C GLU A 284 -4.24 -32.67 27.01
N THR A 285 -5.31 -31.88 27.10
CA THR A 285 -6.58 -32.31 27.74
C THR A 285 -7.76 -31.52 27.17
N SER A 286 -8.78 -32.26 26.76
CA SER A 286 -10.14 -31.83 26.46
C SER A 286 -10.88 -31.23 27.67
N VAL A 287 -11.91 -30.40 27.45
CA VAL A 287 -13.30 -30.59 27.95
C VAL A 287 -14.16 -29.33 27.71
N LEU A 288 -15.28 -29.54 27.00
CA LEU A 288 -16.46 -28.67 26.89
C LEU A 288 -17.03 -28.26 28.26
N LYS A 289 -17.33 -26.97 28.48
CA LYS A 289 -18.46 -26.53 29.33
C LYS A 289 -19.05 -25.19 28.87
N ARG A 290 -20.34 -25.23 28.48
CA ARG A 290 -21.25 -24.07 28.47
C ARG A 290 -21.70 -23.74 29.89
N PRO A 291 -22.12 -22.48 30.14
CA PRO A 291 -23.46 -22.24 30.68
C PRO A 291 -24.17 -21.14 29.85
N ALA A 292 -25.37 -21.39 29.33
CA ALA A 292 -26.68 -21.22 29.98
C ALA A 292 -27.19 -19.77 29.97
N ARG A 293 -28.30 -19.61 29.24
CA ARG A 293 -29.19 -18.45 29.14
C ARG A 293 -29.64 -17.95 30.52
N ALA A 294 -29.75 -16.63 30.65
CA ALA A 294 -30.77 -15.99 31.47
C ALA A 294 -31.29 -14.76 30.72
N ASP A 295 -32.53 -14.85 30.24
CA ASP A 295 -33.34 -13.74 29.74
C ASP A 295 -33.79 -12.88 30.93
N ILE A 296 -33.53 -11.57 30.91
CA ILE A 296 -34.36 -10.58 31.62
C ILE A 296 -34.53 -9.35 30.72
N PHE A 297 -35.78 -9.19 30.27
CA PHE A 297 -36.34 -7.97 29.69
C PHE A 297 -36.26 -6.80 30.67
N GLN A 298 -35.76 -5.64 30.23
CA GLN A 298 -36.18 -4.35 30.76
C GLN A 298 -36.43 -3.35 29.61
N THR A 299 -37.63 -2.78 29.66
CA THR A 299 -38.26 -1.83 28.75
C THR A 299 -37.68 -0.41 28.84
N PRO A 300 -37.89 0.44 27.81
CA PRO A 300 -37.16 1.69 27.63
C PRO A 300 -37.70 2.84 28.50
N THR A 301 -36.81 3.55 29.18
CA THR A 301 -37.11 4.75 29.95
C THR A 301 -37.26 5.96 29.03
N LYS A 302 -38.38 6.67 29.21
CA LYS A 302 -38.82 7.89 28.51
C LYS A 302 -37.70 8.92 28.26
N GLN A 303 -37.41 9.21 27.00
CA GLN A 303 -36.72 10.44 26.61
C GLN A 303 -37.68 11.63 26.72
N LYS A 304 -37.25 12.68 27.44
CA LYS A 304 -37.88 14.01 27.40
C LYS A 304 -37.49 14.68 26.08
N VAL A 305 -38.48 15.14 25.34
CA VAL A 305 -38.33 16.04 24.18
C VAL A 305 -37.97 17.44 24.70
N PRO A 306 -36.90 18.09 24.23
CA PRO A 306 -36.73 19.52 24.40
C PRO A 306 -37.40 20.28 23.26
N GLU A 307 -38.05 21.36 23.66
CA GLU A 307 -38.91 22.25 22.90
C GLU A 307 -38.20 22.95 21.74
N ASN A 308 -38.98 23.15 20.68
CA ASN A 308 -38.65 23.90 19.49
C ASN A 308 -38.68 25.41 19.80
N ASN A 309 -37.50 26.03 19.96
CA ASN A 309 -37.35 27.49 19.93
C ASN A 309 -36.44 27.89 18.77
N GLY A 310 -37.04 28.59 17.80
CA GLY A 310 -36.35 29.09 16.63
C GLY A 310 -35.44 30.28 16.92
N TRP A 311 -34.56 30.49 15.93
CA TRP A 311 -33.79 31.68 15.58
C TRP A 311 -32.40 31.88 16.19
N LYS A 312 -31.42 31.84 15.26
CA LYS A 312 -30.07 32.44 15.28
C LYS A 312 -29.00 31.72 16.11
N THR A 313 -28.44 30.64 15.56
CA THR A 313 -27.10 30.16 15.93
C THR A 313 -26.08 30.58 14.88
N ALA A 314 -25.10 31.39 15.29
CA ALA A 314 -23.87 31.68 14.55
C ALA A 314 -23.21 30.38 14.06
N PRO A 315 -22.41 30.39 12.97
CA PRO A 315 -21.75 29.20 12.48
C PRO A 315 -20.94 28.56 13.61
N SER A 316 -21.18 27.28 13.83
CA SER A 316 -20.47 26.43 14.79
C SER A 316 -18.97 26.63 14.62
N LYS A 317 -18.29 27.01 15.71
CA LYS A 317 -16.83 27.13 15.78
C LYS A 317 -16.21 25.90 15.12
N LEU A 318 -15.39 26.12 14.09
CA LEU A 318 -14.57 25.10 13.43
C LEU A 318 -13.72 24.40 14.49
N THR A 319 -14.18 23.25 14.99
CA THR A 319 -13.35 22.32 15.75
C THR A 319 -12.42 21.64 14.76
N LEU A 320 -11.24 22.22 14.57
CA LEU A 320 -10.14 21.65 13.81
C LEU A 320 -9.66 20.35 14.49
N ASN A 321 -9.68 19.23 13.75
CA ASN A 321 -8.99 17.99 14.14
C ASN A 321 -7.49 18.28 14.26
N ARG A 322 -6.94 18.09 15.46
CA ARG A 322 -5.61 18.62 15.85
C ARG A 322 -4.46 17.66 15.53
N GLY A 323 -4.70 16.35 15.36
CA GLY A 323 -3.60 15.37 15.31
C GLY A 323 -2.69 15.34 14.07
N PHE A 324 -3.17 15.70 12.87
CA PHE A 324 -2.38 15.53 11.62
C PHE A 324 -1.58 16.78 11.19
N LEU A 325 -2.05 17.98 11.56
CA LEU A 325 -1.61 19.25 10.96
C LEU A 325 -0.54 20.00 11.76
N GLU A 326 0.00 19.40 12.82
CA GLU A 326 0.97 20.05 13.72
C GLU A 326 2.33 20.35 13.03
N LYS A 327 2.61 19.68 11.90
CA LYS A 327 3.82 19.90 11.08
C LYS A 327 3.65 20.92 9.95
N SER A 328 2.42 21.33 9.65
CA SER A 328 2.15 22.25 8.54
C SER A 328 2.33 23.71 8.99
N ASN A 329 2.90 24.56 8.12
CA ASN A 329 3.01 25.99 8.40
C ASN A 329 1.60 26.53 8.76
N ILE A 330 1.51 27.37 9.79
CA ILE A 330 0.27 27.82 10.45
C ILE A 330 -0.79 28.32 9.45
N MET A 331 -0.38 28.73 8.25
CA MET A 331 -1.21 29.28 7.17
C MET A 331 -1.32 28.40 5.90
N ASN A 332 -0.92 27.13 5.93
CA ASN A 332 -1.00 26.24 4.77
C ASN A 332 -2.46 26.02 4.30
N PRO A 333 -2.75 26.07 2.98
CA PRO A 333 -4.09 25.83 2.44
C PRO A 333 -4.78 24.55 2.90
N LEU A 334 -4.00 23.51 3.19
CA LEU A 334 -4.51 22.25 3.75
C LEU A 334 -5.31 22.47 5.03
N ARG A 335 -4.97 23.45 5.88
CA ARG A 335 -5.72 23.71 7.12
C ARG A 335 -7.16 24.18 6.89
N PHE A 336 -7.47 24.73 5.72
CA PHE A 336 -8.79 25.25 5.38
C PHE A 336 -9.63 24.27 4.56
N MET A 337 -9.04 23.16 4.11
CA MET A 337 -9.77 22.13 3.38
C MET A 337 -10.52 21.21 4.34
N LYS A 338 -11.76 20.87 3.97
CA LYS A 338 -12.55 19.90 4.71
C LYS A 338 -12.02 18.48 4.45
N HIS A 339 -11.26 17.95 5.42
CA HIS A 339 -10.66 16.61 5.34
C HIS A 339 -11.60 15.48 5.76
N SER A 340 -12.79 15.79 6.29
CA SER A 340 -13.70 14.75 6.81
C SER A 340 -14.14 13.71 5.77
N GLU A 341 -14.03 14.06 4.49
CA GLU A 341 -14.39 13.22 3.34
C GLU A 341 -13.16 12.67 2.61
N TRP A 342 -11.95 13.00 3.05
CA TRP A 342 -10.72 12.51 2.43
C TRP A 342 -10.41 11.12 2.96
N SER A 343 -10.01 10.22 2.06
CA SER A 343 -9.51 8.92 2.45
C SER A 343 -8.17 9.04 3.21
N PRO A 344 -7.81 8.06 4.07
CA PRO A 344 -6.52 8.07 4.75
C PRO A 344 -5.34 8.28 3.81
N ALA A 345 -5.32 7.60 2.65
CA ALA A 345 -4.26 7.78 1.67
C ALA A 345 -4.16 9.22 1.16
N LYS A 346 -5.29 9.87 0.85
CA LYS A 346 -5.31 11.26 0.39
C LYS A 346 -4.77 12.22 1.44
N ILE A 347 -5.17 12.04 2.70
CA ILE A 347 -4.68 12.86 3.82
C ILE A 347 -3.17 12.74 3.95
N HIS A 348 -2.65 11.50 3.93
CA HIS A 348 -1.23 11.25 4.17
C HIS A 348 -0.33 11.55 2.97
N ARG A 349 -0.86 11.51 1.74
CA ARG A 349 -0.03 11.64 0.51
C ARG A 349 -0.08 13.01 -0.15
N ILE A 350 -1.06 13.84 0.15
CA ILE A 350 -1.02 15.27 -0.21
C ILE A 350 -0.06 16.00 0.73
N LYS A 351 0.99 16.62 0.16
CA LYS A 351 2.06 17.28 0.92
C LYS A 351 2.04 18.80 0.79
N ASP A 352 2.61 19.46 1.78
CA ASP A 352 2.80 20.92 1.84
C ASP A 352 3.54 21.47 0.62
N GLU A 353 4.46 20.69 0.05
CA GLU A 353 5.28 21.05 -1.12
C GLU A 353 4.46 21.33 -2.39
N LEU A 354 3.19 20.91 -2.43
CA LEU A 354 2.25 21.20 -3.52
C LEU A 354 1.74 22.64 -3.48
N PHE A 355 2.03 23.39 -2.42
CA PHE A 355 1.56 24.75 -2.23
C PHE A 355 2.74 25.71 -2.16
N GLU A 356 2.59 26.88 -2.78
CA GLU A 356 3.57 27.96 -2.75
C GLU A 356 2.89 29.23 -2.23
N ARG A 357 3.50 29.84 -1.21
CA ARG A 357 3.08 31.15 -0.70
C ARG A 357 3.73 32.25 -1.53
N LYS A 358 2.93 33.13 -2.11
CA LYS A 358 3.38 34.29 -2.89
C LYS A 358 3.73 35.46 -1.97
N SER A 359 4.45 36.43 -2.51
CA SER A 359 4.91 37.64 -1.79
C SER A 359 3.75 38.51 -1.29
N ASP A 360 2.62 38.51 -2.00
CA ASP A 360 1.37 39.16 -1.59
C ASP A 360 0.63 38.42 -0.45
N GLY A 361 1.16 37.28 0.00
CA GLY A 361 0.60 36.42 1.03
C GLY A 361 -0.46 35.44 0.55
N SER A 362 -0.80 35.45 -0.75
CA SER A 362 -1.70 34.47 -1.36
C SER A 362 -1.03 33.11 -1.50
N TRP A 363 -1.85 32.06 -1.69
CA TRP A 363 -1.37 30.72 -1.95
C TRP A 363 -1.70 30.29 -3.37
N SER A 364 -0.79 29.53 -3.96
CA SER A 364 -0.97 28.95 -5.29
C SER A 364 -0.57 27.49 -5.29
N PHE A 365 -1.11 26.73 -6.24
CA PHE A 365 -0.72 25.35 -6.46
C PHE A 365 0.59 25.29 -7.25
N HIS A 366 1.60 24.62 -6.70
CA HIS A 366 2.93 24.53 -7.30
C HIS A 366 2.96 23.40 -8.34
N GLY A 367 2.59 23.73 -9.59
CA GLY A 367 2.49 22.76 -10.69
C GLY A 367 3.78 21.95 -10.95
N HIS A 368 4.95 22.58 -10.88
CA HIS A 368 6.24 21.91 -11.07
C HIS A 368 6.54 20.89 -9.97
N ASN A 369 6.28 21.21 -8.69
CA ASN A 369 6.44 20.25 -7.60
C ASN A 369 5.45 19.10 -7.70
N ALA A 370 4.20 19.40 -8.10
CA ALA A 370 3.19 18.38 -8.37
C ALA A 370 3.62 17.45 -9.51
N GLU A 371 4.27 17.95 -10.55
CA GLU A 371 4.83 17.12 -11.61
C GLU A 371 6.01 16.27 -11.10
N ARG A 372 6.97 16.89 -10.41
CA ARG A 372 8.12 16.20 -9.81
C ARG A 372 7.72 15.07 -8.87
N TYR A 373 6.63 15.24 -8.11
CA TYR A 373 6.08 14.20 -7.26
C TYR A 373 5.84 12.89 -8.03
N PHE A 374 5.23 12.95 -9.22
CA PHE A 374 4.91 11.75 -9.99
C PHE A 374 6.11 11.06 -10.64
N PHE A 375 7.21 11.79 -10.81
CA PHE A 375 8.46 11.28 -11.38
C PHE A 375 9.54 11.03 -10.32
N ALA A 376 9.25 11.30 -9.05
CA ALA A 376 10.21 11.11 -7.98
C ALA A 376 10.57 9.62 -7.85
N PRO A 377 11.87 9.26 -7.81
CA PRO A 377 12.31 7.88 -7.72
C PRO A 377 11.70 7.17 -6.52
N GLY A 378 10.99 6.07 -6.79
CA GLY A 378 10.39 5.25 -5.75
C GLY A 378 9.14 5.82 -5.09
N GLN A 379 8.59 6.95 -5.53
CA GLN A 379 7.37 7.55 -4.94
C GLN A 379 6.18 6.57 -4.88
N PHE A 380 6.11 5.69 -5.86
CA PHE A 380 5.10 4.66 -6.02
C PHE A 380 5.67 3.24 -5.86
N LYS A 381 6.76 3.06 -5.12
CA LYS A 381 7.14 1.70 -4.65
C LYS A 381 6.19 1.31 -3.52
N LEU A 382 5.79 0.03 -3.47
CA LEU A 382 4.85 -0.50 -2.48
C LEU A 382 5.25 -0.12 -1.05
N GLY A 383 6.49 -0.44 -0.65
CA GLY A 383 7.07 -0.08 0.66
C GLY A 383 7.02 1.42 0.98
N ASN A 384 7.28 2.29 0.00
CA ASN A 384 7.24 3.73 0.19
C ASN A 384 5.80 4.25 0.34
N ILE A 385 4.84 3.68 -0.40
CA ILE A 385 3.42 4.02 -0.25
C ILE A 385 2.94 3.59 1.13
N TYR A 386 3.21 2.35 1.52
CA TYR A 386 2.86 1.81 2.83
C TYR A 386 3.41 2.70 3.96
N ARG A 387 4.71 3.01 3.91
CA ARG A 387 5.38 3.88 4.89
C ARG A 387 4.80 5.28 4.92
N SER A 388 4.43 5.83 3.76
CA SER A 388 3.85 7.17 3.70
C SER A 388 2.49 7.29 4.37
N ILE A 389 1.68 6.21 4.36
CA ILE A 389 0.32 6.18 4.89
C ILE A 389 0.34 5.78 6.37
N TYR A 390 1.08 4.72 6.71
CA TYR A 390 1.02 4.09 8.02
C TYR A 390 2.21 4.43 8.93
N ASN A 391 3.20 5.18 8.42
CA ASN A 391 4.43 5.51 9.14
C ASN A 391 5.17 4.27 9.69
N GLN A 392 5.10 3.15 8.96
CA GLN A 392 5.69 1.86 9.33
C GLN A 392 6.28 1.16 8.11
N SER A 393 7.13 0.17 8.34
CA SER A 393 7.57 -0.80 7.33
C SER A 393 6.87 -2.12 7.54
N PHE A 394 6.91 -2.98 6.52
CA PHE A 394 6.51 -4.37 6.60
C PHE A 394 7.68 -5.25 6.10
N ALA A 395 7.54 -6.56 6.25
CA ALA A 395 8.53 -7.50 5.72
C ALA A 395 8.37 -7.60 4.20
N GLU A 396 9.03 -6.71 3.47
CA GLU A 396 9.16 -6.80 2.00
C GLU A 396 9.89 -8.10 1.63
N HIS A 397 9.62 -8.66 0.44
CA HIS A 397 10.22 -9.90 -0.07
C HIS A 397 9.61 -11.19 0.46
N HIS A 398 8.33 -11.13 0.80
CA HIS A 398 7.49 -12.28 1.08
C HIS A 398 6.17 -12.05 0.38
N ALA A 399 5.85 -12.87 -0.64
CA ALA A 399 4.71 -12.61 -1.52
C ALA A 399 3.39 -12.40 -0.74
N GLN A 400 3.22 -13.12 0.36
CA GLN A 400 2.05 -12.97 1.23
C GLN A 400 2.02 -11.62 1.97
N ASP A 401 3.14 -11.17 2.52
CA ASP A 401 3.22 -9.90 3.24
C ASP A 401 3.07 -8.71 2.27
N ASP A 402 3.61 -8.82 1.06
CA ASP A 402 3.40 -7.88 -0.03
C ASP A 402 1.90 -7.80 -0.45
N CYS A 403 1.20 -8.94 -0.51
CA CYS A 403 -0.25 -8.97 -0.73
C CYS A 403 -1.04 -8.25 0.36
N PHE A 404 -0.71 -8.48 1.65
CA PHE A 404 -1.36 -7.77 2.76
C PHE A 404 -1.04 -6.29 2.77
N ALA A 405 0.21 -5.90 2.51
CA ALA A 405 0.60 -4.50 2.39
C ALA A 405 -0.20 -3.80 1.28
N LEU A 406 -0.35 -4.46 0.12
CA LEU A 406 -1.15 -3.94 -0.99
C LEU A 406 -2.64 -3.82 -0.63
N LEU A 407 -3.21 -4.83 0.03
CA LEU A 407 -4.58 -4.80 0.58
C LEU A 407 -4.78 -3.58 1.48
N HIS A 408 -3.89 -3.37 2.45
CA HIS A 408 -3.96 -2.23 3.35
C HIS A 408 -3.85 -0.90 2.64
N ILE A 409 -2.98 -0.77 1.63
CA ILE A 409 -2.88 0.46 0.84
C ILE A 409 -4.20 0.70 0.09
N CYS A 410 -4.74 -0.30 -0.59
CA CYS A 410 -6.00 -0.19 -1.32
C CYS A 410 -7.17 0.20 -0.39
N LEU A 411 -7.23 -0.34 0.83
CA LEU A 411 -8.19 0.09 1.85
C LEU A 411 -8.02 1.58 2.23
N ALA A 412 -6.78 2.05 2.35
CA ALA A 412 -6.49 3.46 2.67
C ALA A 412 -6.85 4.42 1.54
N TYR A 413 -6.80 3.99 0.27
CA TYR A 413 -7.34 4.76 -0.85
C TYR A 413 -8.87 4.75 -0.85
N GLY A 414 -9.49 3.71 -0.30
CA GLY A 414 -10.92 3.66 -0.01
C GLY A 414 -11.78 3.61 -1.27
N LYS A 415 -12.86 4.38 -1.29
CA LYS A 415 -13.84 4.36 -2.38
C LYS A 415 -13.25 4.77 -3.72
N ASP A 416 -12.25 5.65 -3.74
CA ASP A 416 -11.58 6.08 -4.97
C ASP A 416 -10.92 4.88 -5.67
N PHE A 417 -10.35 3.94 -4.90
CA PHE A 417 -9.79 2.71 -5.44
C PHE A 417 -10.87 1.79 -6.03
N LEU A 418 -12.01 1.61 -5.36
CA LEU A 418 -13.11 0.79 -5.89
C LEU A 418 -13.70 1.38 -7.17
N VAL A 419 -13.88 2.70 -7.22
CA VAL A 419 -14.34 3.41 -8.44
C VAL A 419 -13.33 3.22 -9.57
N TYR A 420 -12.03 3.28 -9.25
CA TYR A 420 -10.99 3.01 -10.23
C TYR A 420 -11.06 1.56 -10.74
N ALA A 421 -11.14 0.59 -9.82
CA ALA A 421 -11.22 -0.83 -10.14
C ALA A 421 -12.40 -1.15 -11.07
N ASP A 422 -13.60 -0.67 -10.73
CA ASP A 422 -14.81 -0.89 -11.55
C ASP A 422 -14.66 -0.32 -12.97
N LYS A 423 -13.93 0.79 -13.12
CA LYS A 423 -13.74 1.45 -14.42
C LYS A 423 -12.59 0.87 -15.25
N LYS A 424 -11.56 0.34 -14.61
CA LYS A 424 -10.26 0.08 -15.23
C LYS A 424 -9.78 -1.36 -15.15
N ALA A 425 -10.42 -2.23 -14.37
CA ALA A 425 -10.13 -3.65 -14.42
C ALA A 425 -10.52 -4.21 -15.80
N VAL A 426 -9.61 -4.96 -16.42
CA VAL A 426 -9.78 -5.47 -17.80
C VAL A 426 -9.79 -7.00 -17.84
N PRO A 427 -10.65 -7.63 -18.65
CA PRO A 427 -10.58 -9.07 -18.86
C PRO A 427 -9.32 -9.43 -19.65
N LEU A 428 -8.89 -10.69 -19.55
CA LEU A 428 -7.79 -11.19 -20.37
C LEU A 428 -8.29 -11.65 -21.74
N THR A 429 -8.47 -10.72 -22.68
CA THR A 429 -9.02 -11.02 -24.01
C THR A 429 -8.18 -12.00 -24.85
N GLN A 430 -6.95 -12.31 -24.45
CA GLN A 430 -6.04 -13.15 -25.22
C GLN A 430 -6.14 -14.66 -24.96
N TYR A 431 -6.91 -15.07 -23.94
CA TYR A 431 -7.33 -16.47 -23.78
C TYR A 431 -8.75 -16.72 -24.31
N TYR A 432 -9.45 -15.68 -24.79
CA TYR A 432 -10.78 -15.78 -25.41
C TYR A 432 -10.77 -16.38 -26.84
N GLY A 433 -9.64 -16.92 -27.32
CA GLY A 433 -9.42 -17.15 -28.76
C GLY A 433 -8.94 -18.52 -29.23
N ASN A 434 -8.87 -19.55 -28.39
CA ASN A 434 -8.57 -20.93 -28.85
C ASN A 434 -9.74 -21.91 -28.64
N SER A 435 -10.97 -21.40 -28.61
CA SER A 435 -12.17 -22.22 -28.77
C SER A 435 -13.00 -21.66 -29.91
N LEU A 436 -12.58 -21.98 -31.13
CA LEU A 436 -13.37 -22.69 -32.14
C LEU A 436 -12.48 -23.08 -33.33
#